data_AF-A0A6L6F431-F1
#
_entry.id   AF-A0A6L6F431-F1
#
_cell.length_a   1.000
_cell.length_b   1.000
_cell.length_c   1.000
_cell.angle_alpha   90.00
_cell.angle_beta   90.00
_cell.angle_gamma   90.00
#
_symmetry.space_group_name_H-M   'P 1'
#
loop_
_entity.id
_entity.type
_entity.pdbx_description
1 polymer ?
#
loop_
_entity_poly.entity_id
_entity_poly.type
_entity_poly.pdbx_seq_one_letter_code
_entity_poly.pdbx_strand_id
1 'polypeptide(L)'
;MEWLGRLYKSIELLDMAIIKCHKCPRLVEWREEVATVKRKAYESEKYWGKPVPGFGSSQPKMLIVGLAPGAHGANRTGRIFTGDSSGDWLYGSLHRIGIAKIPTSTSRDDGQELRET
;
A
#
# COMPACT_ATOMS: atom_id res chain seq x y z
N MET A 1 26.10 7.68 4.62
CA MET A 1 24.65 7.43 4.53
C MET A 1 24.49 6.04 3.94
N GLU A 2 24.28 5.01 4.75
CA GLU A 2 24.18 3.63 4.25
C GLU A 2 22.85 3.45 3.52
N TRP A 3 22.94 3.11 2.24
CA TRP A 3 21.79 2.81 1.40
C TRP A 3 21.10 1.54 1.92
N LEU A 4 19.82 1.65 2.32
CA LEU A 4 19.04 0.53 2.89
C LEU A 4 18.99 -0.70 1.97
N GLY A 5 19.09 -0.52 0.66
CA GLY A 5 19.13 -1.65 -0.28
C GLY A 5 20.40 -2.50 -0.17
N ARG A 6 21.44 -2.07 0.57
CA ARG A 6 22.62 -2.90 0.89
C ARG A 6 22.38 -3.79 2.10
N LEU A 7 21.39 -3.46 2.94
CA LEU A 7 21.08 -4.16 4.20
C LEU A 7 20.09 -5.30 4.02
N TYR A 8 19.20 -5.22 3.01
CA TYR A 8 18.16 -6.22 2.77
C TYR A 8 18.39 -6.97 1.47
N LYS A 9 18.49 -8.29 1.55
CA LYS A 9 18.85 -9.18 0.42
C LYS A 9 17.66 -9.55 -0.49
N SER A 10 16.44 -9.15 -0.13
CA SER A 10 15.23 -9.40 -0.91
C SER A 10 14.15 -8.35 -0.59
N ILE A 11 13.14 -8.24 -1.46
CA ILE A 11 12.00 -7.33 -1.28
C ILE A 11 11.21 -7.73 -0.03
N GLU A 12 11.05 -9.02 0.24
CA GLU A 12 10.31 -9.53 1.40
C GLU A 12 10.99 -9.13 2.72
N LEU A 13 12.33 -9.17 2.77
CA LEU A 13 13.10 -8.71 3.94
C LEU A 13 12.96 -7.20 4.14
N LEU A 14 12.95 -6.44 3.05
CA LEU A 14 12.73 -5.00 3.10
C LEU A 14 11.32 -4.66 3.58
N ASP A 15 10.30 -5.35 3.06
CA ASP A 15 8.89 -5.15 3.45
C ASP A 15 8.67 -5.44 4.93
N MET A 16 9.26 -6.53 5.45
CA MET A 16 9.22 -6.84 6.88
C MET A 16 9.86 -5.75 7.73
N ALA A 17 10.95 -5.13 7.27
CA ALA A 17 11.58 -4.01 7.96
C ALA A 17 10.75 -2.73 7.89
N ILE A 18 10.16 -2.44 6.71
CA ILE A 18 9.26 -1.30 6.49
C ILE A 18 8.08 -1.38 7.45
N ILE A 19 7.41 -2.54 7.54
CA ILE A 19 6.22 -2.73 8.39
C ILE A 19 6.54 -2.50 9.87
N LYS A 20 7.77 -2.73 10.31
CA LYS A 20 8.23 -2.51 11.69
C LYS A 20 8.70 -1.07 11.97
N CYS A 21 8.65 -0.17 10.99
CA CYS A 21 9.19 1.18 11.13
C CYS A 21 8.30 2.09 12.01
N HIS A 22 8.95 2.73 12.99
CA HIS A 22 8.34 3.70 13.91
C HIS A 22 9.12 5.03 13.97
N LYS A 23 9.93 5.35 12.94
CA LYS A 23 10.85 6.50 12.95
C LYS A 23 10.16 7.87 12.94
N CYS A 24 8.88 7.93 12.59
CA CYS A 24 8.13 9.19 12.45
C CYS A 24 6.99 9.23 13.48
N PRO A 25 7.22 9.73 14.72
CA PRO A 25 6.24 9.65 15.81
C PRO A 25 4.86 10.18 15.44
N ARG A 26 4.81 11.36 14.79
CA ARG A 26 3.55 11.96 14.30
C ARG A 26 2.77 11.04 13.35
N LEU A 27 3.46 10.29 12.49
CA LEU A 27 2.80 9.38 11.53
C LEU A 27 2.38 8.06 12.17
N VAL A 28 3.14 7.59 13.16
CA VAL A 28 2.79 6.41 13.96
C VAL A 28 1.52 6.67 14.74
N GLU A 29 1.46 7.79 15.48
CA GLU A 29 0.28 8.21 16.22
C GLU A 29 -0.93 8.35 15.29
N TRP A 30 -0.79 9.12 14.21
CA TRP A 30 -1.89 9.38 13.28
C TRP A 30 -2.46 8.10 12.63
N ARG A 31 -1.62 7.19 12.13
CA ARG A 31 -2.10 6.00 11.41
C ARG A 31 -2.82 5.02 12.35
N GLU A 32 -2.41 4.97 13.62
CA GLU A 32 -2.95 4.09 14.66
C GLU A 32 -4.24 4.68 15.27
N GLU A 33 -4.29 5.99 15.45
CA GLU A 33 -5.52 6.71 15.82
C GLU A 33 -6.61 6.47 14.78
N VAL A 34 -6.31 6.70 13.49
CA VAL A 34 -7.26 6.46 12.39
C VAL A 34 -7.72 5.00 12.34
N ALA A 35 -6.83 4.04 12.64
CA ALA A 35 -7.17 2.62 12.68
C ALA A 35 -8.10 2.25 13.85
N THR A 36 -8.11 3.06 14.91
CA THR A 36 -8.96 2.89 16.10
C THR A 36 -10.29 3.62 15.94
N VAL A 37 -10.24 4.91 15.62
CA VAL A 37 -11.41 5.79 15.49
C VAL A 37 -12.26 5.36 14.29
N LYS A 38 -11.61 5.10 13.15
CA LYS A 38 -12.21 4.73 11.86
C LYS A 38 -13.25 5.73 11.36
N ARG A 39 -13.62 5.57 10.08
CA ARG A 39 -14.80 6.25 9.52
C ARG A 39 -16.01 5.36 9.71
N LYS A 40 -17.20 5.95 9.97
CA LYS A 40 -18.48 5.22 10.12
C LYS A 40 -18.73 4.16 9.04
N ALA A 41 -18.38 4.47 7.79
CA ALA A 41 -18.53 3.54 6.66
C ALA A 41 -17.68 2.25 6.77
N TYR A 42 -16.66 2.25 7.63
CA TYR A 42 -15.67 1.18 7.78
C TYR A 42 -15.49 0.78 9.26
N GLU A 43 -16.45 1.09 10.12
CA GLU A 43 -16.32 0.91 11.58
C GLU A 43 -16.09 -0.56 11.98
N SER A 44 -16.72 -1.49 11.26
CA SER A 44 -16.62 -2.93 11.45
C SER A 44 -15.35 -3.55 10.85
N GLU A 45 -14.60 -2.81 10.04
CA GLU A 45 -13.41 -3.34 9.38
C GLU A 45 -12.18 -3.32 10.29
N LYS A 46 -11.31 -4.31 10.13
CA LYS A 46 -9.99 -4.30 10.76
C LYS A 46 -9.01 -3.52 9.88
N TYR A 47 -8.47 -2.42 10.41
CA TYR A 47 -7.51 -1.59 9.70
C TYR A 47 -6.10 -2.18 9.77
N TRP A 48 -5.30 -1.87 8.74
CA TRP A 48 -3.88 -2.19 8.69
C TRP A 48 -3.07 -1.40 9.73
N GLY A 49 -3.24 -0.08 9.80
CA GLY A 49 -2.67 0.77 10.86
C GLY A 49 -1.14 0.77 10.95
N LYS A 50 -0.46 0.41 9.87
CA LYS A 50 1.00 0.17 9.81
C LYS A 50 1.59 0.79 8.54
N PRO A 51 2.94 0.89 8.42
CA PRO A 51 3.57 1.23 7.15
C PRO A 51 3.09 0.27 6.05
N VAL A 52 2.85 0.79 4.86
CA VAL A 52 2.32 0.02 3.73
C VAL A 52 3.48 -0.30 2.77
N PRO A 53 3.82 -1.57 2.56
CA PRO A 53 4.80 -1.98 1.55
C PRO A 53 4.42 -1.59 0.12
N GLY A 54 5.40 -1.72 -0.78
CA GLY A 54 5.14 -1.66 -2.21
C GLY A 54 4.27 -2.83 -2.68
N PHE A 55 3.74 -2.70 -3.89
CA PHE A 55 2.96 -3.76 -4.54
C PHE A 55 3.24 -3.73 -6.04
N GLY A 56 3.63 -4.86 -6.61
CA GLY A 56 4.08 -4.94 -7.99
C GLY A 56 4.81 -6.24 -8.31
N SER A 57 5.45 -6.26 -9.49
CA SER A 57 6.38 -7.28 -9.94
C SER A 57 7.63 -7.29 -9.07
N SER A 58 8.24 -8.46 -8.92
CA SER A 58 9.58 -8.59 -8.34
C SER A 58 10.69 -8.06 -9.26
N GLN A 59 10.39 -7.89 -10.55
CA GLN A 59 11.29 -7.33 -11.56
C GLN A 59 10.56 -6.20 -12.31
N PRO A 60 10.51 -5.00 -11.73
CA PRO A 60 9.75 -3.89 -12.30
C PRO A 60 10.50 -3.26 -13.47
N LYS A 61 9.76 -2.90 -14.53
CA LYS A 61 10.24 -2.04 -15.64
C LYS A 61 9.75 -0.60 -15.50
N MET A 62 8.74 -0.37 -14.67
CA MET A 62 8.16 0.94 -14.37
C MET A 62 7.93 1.06 -12.87
N LEU A 63 8.11 2.24 -12.29
CA LEU A 63 7.77 2.49 -10.89
C LEU A 63 6.76 3.63 -10.80
N ILE A 64 5.69 3.41 -10.05
CA ILE A 64 4.70 4.43 -9.74
C ILE A 64 4.85 4.83 -8.27
N VAL A 65 5.22 6.10 -8.04
CA VAL A 65 5.44 6.63 -6.69
C VAL A 65 4.31 7.59 -6.35
N GLY A 66 3.51 7.22 -5.36
CA GLY A 66 2.49 8.10 -4.78
C GLY A 66 3.06 9.02 -3.69
N LEU A 67 2.21 9.91 -3.18
CA LEU A 67 2.58 10.83 -2.10
C LEU A 67 2.64 10.13 -0.73
N ALA A 68 1.51 9.55 -0.29
CA ALA A 68 1.38 8.87 1.00
C ALA A 68 0.13 7.97 1.03
N PRO A 69 0.08 6.96 1.92
CA PRO A 69 -1.13 6.15 2.13
C PRO A 69 -2.34 7.00 2.56
N GLY A 70 -3.47 6.82 1.89
CA GLY A 70 -4.75 7.39 2.32
C GLY A 70 -5.21 6.81 3.66
N ALA A 71 -5.81 7.65 4.51
CA ALA A 71 -6.26 7.30 5.86
C ALA A 71 -7.24 6.11 5.88
N HIS A 72 -8.12 6.03 4.88
CA HIS A 72 -9.11 4.96 4.74
C HIS A 72 -8.95 4.15 3.45
N GLY A 73 -7.84 4.32 2.74
CA GLY A 73 -7.43 3.48 1.63
C GLY A 73 -6.36 2.51 2.10
N ALA A 74 -5.12 2.75 1.70
CA ALA A 74 -3.98 1.90 2.04
C ALA A 74 -3.73 1.73 3.56
N ASN A 75 -4.02 2.73 4.41
CA ASN A 75 -3.92 2.57 5.87
C ASN A 75 -5.01 1.64 6.46
N ARG A 76 -6.13 1.47 5.74
CA ARG A 76 -7.18 0.49 6.07
C ARG A 76 -6.84 -0.88 5.48
N THR A 77 -6.56 -0.94 4.18
CA THR A 77 -6.44 -2.18 3.41
C THR A 77 -5.08 -2.84 3.48
N GLY A 78 -4.02 -2.09 3.76
CA GLY A 78 -2.65 -2.59 3.82
C GLY A 78 -2.00 -2.83 2.46
N ARG A 79 -2.60 -2.36 1.36
CA ARG A 79 -2.00 -2.38 0.02
C ARG A 79 -2.06 -0.97 -0.59
N ILE A 80 -0.96 -0.54 -1.20
CA ILE A 80 -0.87 0.81 -1.77
C ILE A 80 -1.95 1.02 -2.85
N PHE A 81 -2.52 2.23 -2.89
CA PHE A 81 -3.62 2.61 -3.80
C PHE A 81 -4.85 1.69 -3.75
N THR A 82 -5.16 1.05 -2.62
CA THR A 82 -6.28 0.08 -2.50
C THR A 82 -7.34 0.58 -1.54
N GLY A 83 -8.61 0.58 -1.96
CA GLY A 83 -9.76 0.91 -1.11
C GLY A 83 -10.11 2.40 -0.99
N ASP A 84 -9.64 3.24 -1.91
CA ASP A 84 -10.07 4.64 -2.03
C ASP A 84 -10.15 5.09 -3.50
N SER A 85 -10.67 6.28 -3.74
CA SER A 85 -10.92 6.82 -5.09
C SER A 85 -9.64 7.02 -5.92
N SER A 86 -8.48 7.21 -5.27
CA SER A 86 -7.21 7.30 -5.99
C SER A 86 -6.84 5.95 -6.61
N GLY A 87 -7.12 4.87 -5.88
CA GLY A 87 -6.99 3.49 -6.35
C GLY A 87 -7.92 3.18 -7.51
N ASP A 88 -9.18 3.58 -7.41
CA ASP A 88 -10.18 3.34 -8.45
C ASP A 88 -9.75 3.95 -9.80
N TRP A 89 -9.22 5.17 -9.77
CA TRP A 89 -8.71 5.83 -10.97
C TRP A 89 -7.43 5.16 -11.51
N LEU A 90 -6.48 4.84 -10.63
CA LEU A 90 -5.19 4.27 -11.02
C LEU A 90 -5.35 2.86 -11.59
N TYR A 91 -5.94 1.93 -10.84
CA TYR A 91 -6.08 0.53 -11.26
C TYR A 91 -6.97 0.39 -12.49
N GLY A 92 -8.04 1.20 -12.59
CA GLY A 92 -8.85 1.25 -13.81
C GLY A 92 -8.03 1.67 -15.03
N SER A 93 -7.10 2.62 -14.87
CA SER A 93 -6.20 3.07 -15.94
C SER A 93 -5.14 2.02 -16.29
N LEU A 94 -4.51 1.40 -15.29
CA LEU A 94 -3.51 0.35 -15.49
C LEU A 94 -4.09 -0.90 -16.14
N HIS A 95 -5.33 -1.26 -15.81
CA HIS A 95 -6.02 -2.38 -16.43
C HIS A 95 -6.30 -2.12 -17.92
N ARG A 96 -6.71 -0.89 -18.29
CA ARG A 96 -6.95 -0.52 -19.70
C ARG A 96 -5.72 -0.67 -20.59
N ILE A 97 -4.51 -0.56 -20.00
CA ILE A 97 -3.25 -0.74 -20.72
C ILE A 97 -2.59 -2.11 -20.46
N GLY A 98 -3.30 -3.05 -19.83
CA GLY A 98 -2.84 -4.43 -19.64
C GLY A 98 -1.81 -4.64 -18.52
N ILE A 99 -1.56 -3.63 -17.69
CA ILE A 99 -0.61 -3.67 -16.57
C ILE A 99 -1.24 -4.30 -15.31
N ALA A 100 -2.46 -3.88 -14.96
CA ALA A 100 -3.21 -4.47 -13.86
C ALA A 100 -4.06 -5.65 -14.33
N LYS A 101 -4.14 -6.71 -13.52
CA LYS A 101 -4.91 -7.93 -13.82
C LYS A 101 -6.42 -7.70 -13.77
N ILE A 102 -6.89 -6.88 -12.83
CA ILE A 102 -8.30 -6.51 -12.69
C ILE A 102 -8.45 -4.99 -12.62
N PRO A 103 -9.60 -4.40 -13.01
CA PRO A 103 -9.77 -2.94 -13.04
C PRO A 103 -9.99 -2.29 -11.67
N THR A 104 -10.26 -3.08 -10.63
CA THR A 104 -10.59 -2.62 -9.29
C THR A 104 -9.50 -2.96 -8.28
N SER A 105 -9.52 -2.29 -7.12
CA SER A 105 -8.61 -2.58 -6.02
C SER A 105 -9.30 -2.28 -4.69
N THR A 106 -10.04 -3.25 -4.18
CA THR A 106 -10.98 -3.06 -3.05
C THR A 106 -10.41 -3.59 -1.74
N SER A 107 -9.64 -4.67 -1.79
CA SER A 107 -9.00 -5.29 -0.61
C SER A 107 -7.66 -5.89 -1.01
N ARG A 108 -6.77 -6.16 -0.04
CA ARG A 108 -5.47 -6.79 -0.35
C ARG A 108 -5.60 -8.18 -0.98
N ASP A 109 -6.72 -8.86 -0.73
CA ASP A 109 -6.94 -10.26 -1.10
C ASP A 109 -7.89 -10.40 -2.30
N ASP A 110 -8.17 -9.32 -3.03
CA ASP A 110 -9.10 -9.26 -4.18
C ASP A 110 -8.54 -9.89 -5.48
N GLY A 111 -7.36 -10.50 -5.44
CA GLY A 111 -6.73 -11.15 -6.59
C GLY A 111 -6.10 -10.21 -7.61
N GLN A 112 -5.95 -8.92 -7.27
CA GLN A 112 -5.16 -7.97 -8.07
C GLN A 112 -3.71 -8.42 -8.18
N GLU A 113 -3.12 -8.21 -9.36
CA GLU A 113 -1.71 -8.43 -9.67
C GLU A 113 -1.29 -7.34 -10.66
N LEU A 114 -0.04 -6.86 -10.54
CA LEU A 114 0.53 -5.92 -11.51
C LEU A 114 1.68 -6.57 -12.26
N ARG A 115 1.72 -6.30 -13.56
CA ARG A 115 2.78 -6.72 -14.48
C ARG A 115 3.65 -5.52 -14.80
N GLU A 116 4.93 -5.72 -15.06
CA GLU A 116 5.86 -4.66 -15.49
C GLU A 116 6.12 -3.53 -14.46
N THR A 117 5.37 -3.46 -13.34
CA THR A 117 5.53 -2.44 -12.27
C THR A 117 6.34 -2.92 -11.09
#